data_AF-Q31TM0-F1
#
_entry.id   AF-Q31TM0-F1
#
_cell.length_a   1.000
_cell.length_b   1.000
_cell.length_c   1.000
_cell.angle_alpha   90.00
_cell.angle_beta   90.00
_cell.angle_gamma   90.00
#
_symmetry.space_group_name_H-M   'P 1'
#
loop_
_entity.id
_entity.type
_entity.pdbx_description
1 polymer ?
#
loop_
_entity_poly.entity_id
_entity_poly.type
_entity_poly.pdbx_seq_one_letter_code
_entity_poly.pdbx_strand_id
1 'polypeptide(L)'
;MESLPKIPVKYVQAPSYKEIFEVLSETKKRIPAHLFRMIKDELYELVLTDDPKGKLYVRDSEKIEEGVSTTEFVVGYGAISMVKKSESMATKGLVGLERVDLIREVVFENGYYDWGCVVNDVLPNICKGNARIPIFHFLNHAKLINPDGSIINETELSGGVLSRLNITPISFQSQGWDKRRSETVPEVKVGVNELYLAYDFSFFLRMMPYMEPGLIKRDMGELLKILKKHIDEAMNTQVLSSNFCKLVCIYDYIKNSHRY
;
A
#
# COMPACT_ATOMS: atom_id res chain seq x y z
N MET A 1 30.93 -30.74 -26.72
CA MET A 1 31.41 -30.28 -25.41
C MET A 1 31.29 -28.76 -25.41
N GLU A 2 30.16 -28.22 -24.95
CA GLU A 2 29.91 -26.77 -24.93
C GLU A 2 30.75 -26.10 -23.83
N SER A 3 31.51 -25.07 -24.19
CA SER A 3 32.31 -24.29 -23.24
C SER A 3 31.42 -23.30 -22.48
N LEU A 4 31.45 -23.37 -21.15
CA LEU A 4 30.76 -22.42 -20.26
C LEU A 4 31.20 -20.96 -20.53
N PRO A 5 30.29 -19.98 -20.41
CA PRO A 5 30.60 -18.57 -20.63
C PRO A 5 31.62 -18.07 -19.59
N LYS A 6 32.75 -17.52 -20.06
CA LYS A 6 33.77 -16.88 -19.22
C LYS A 6 33.24 -15.53 -18.71
N ILE A 7 32.98 -15.44 -17.42
CA ILE A 7 32.70 -14.16 -16.76
C ILE A 7 34.00 -13.33 -16.79
N PRO A 8 34.02 -12.11 -17.35
CA PRO A 8 35.20 -11.27 -17.35
C PRO A 8 35.44 -10.78 -15.92
N VAL A 9 36.40 -11.41 -15.23
CA VAL A 9 36.84 -11.00 -13.89
C VAL A 9 38.07 -10.10 -14.04
N LYS A 10 38.01 -8.89 -13.48
CA LYS A 10 39.21 -8.05 -13.31
C LYS A 10 39.91 -8.46 -12.02
N TYR A 11 41.10 -9.03 -12.15
CA TYR A 11 41.98 -9.31 -11.04
C TYR A 11 42.80 -8.06 -10.71
N VAL A 12 42.74 -7.62 -9.45
CA VAL A 12 43.52 -6.49 -8.94
C VAL A 12 44.30 -6.99 -7.73
N GLN A 13 45.61 -6.77 -7.74
CA GLN A 13 46.51 -7.10 -6.65
C GLN A 13 47.08 -5.80 -6.07
N ALA A 14 46.90 -5.61 -4.76
CA ALA A 14 47.43 -4.45 -4.05
C ALA A 14 48.61 -4.89 -3.15
N PRO A 15 49.63 -4.03 -2.96
CA PRO A 15 50.76 -4.30 -2.09
C PRO A 15 50.40 -4.28 -0.59
N SER A 16 49.25 -3.68 -0.23
CA SER A 16 48.77 -3.58 1.15
C SER A 16 47.25 -3.55 1.22
N TYR A 17 46.70 -4.12 2.29
CA TYR A 17 45.27 -4.02 2.59
C TYR A 17 44.82 -2.58 2.88
N LYS A 18 45.74 -1.67 3.26
CA LYS A 18 45.43 -0.27 3.56
C LYS A 18 44.83 0.45 2.35
N GLU A 19 45.45 0.30 1.18
CA GLU A 19 44.99 0.93 -0.07
C GLU A 19 43.59 0.42 -0.47
N ILE A 20 43.33 -0.87 -0.24
CA ILE A 20 42.01 -1.47 -0.46
C ILE A 20 40.97 -0.82 0.47
N PHE A 21 41.28 -0.68 1.76
CA PHE A 21 40.36 -0.07 2.72
C PHE A 21 40.14 1.42 2.50
N GLU A 22 41.15 2.17 2.05
CA GLU A 22 41.02 3.58 1.68
C GLU A 22 40.04 3.76 0.51
N VAL A 23 40.19 2.99 -0.57
CA VAL A 23 39.26 3.02 -1.71
C VAL A 23 37.84 2.59 -1.32
N LEU A 24 37.72 1.56 -0.46
CA LEU A 24 36.42 1.13 0.07
C LEU A 24 35.77 2.19 0.97
N SER A 25 36.57 3.03 1.64
CA SER A 25 36.08 4.12 2.48
C SER A 25 35.60 5.33 1.69
N GLU A 26 36.20 5.59 0.53
CA GLU A 26 35.79 6.65 -0.41
C GLU A 26 34.57 6.25 -1.25
N THR A 27 34.33 4.95 -1.39
CA THR A 27 33.15 4.44 -2.08
C THR A 27 31.92 4.72 -1.22
N LYS A 28 31.09 5.71 -1.62
CA LYS A 28 29.78 5.96 -0.98
C LYS A 28 29.02 4.64 -0.90
N LYS A 29 28.89 4.08 0.31
CA LYS A 29 28.10 2.87 0.53
C LYS A 29 26.71 3.10 -0.02
N ARG A 30 26.34 2.38 -1.09
CA ARG A 30 24.95 2.31 -1.51
C ARG A 30 24.23 1.50 -0.46
N ILE A 31 23.55 2.18 0.46
CA ILE A 31 22.61 1.54 1.37
C ILE A 31 21.61 0.77 0.48
N PRO A 32 21.48 -0.56 0.63
CA PRO A 32 20.48 -1.31 -0.11
C PRO A 32 19.11 -0.66 0.08
N ALA A 33 18.33 -0.54 -0.99
CA ALA A 33 17.04 0.16 -0.93
C ALA A 33 16.11 -0.38 0.17
N HIS A 34 16.15 -1.69 0.44
CA HIS A 34 15.40 -2.32 1.54
C HIS A 34 15.83 -1.80 2.92
N LEU A 35 17.13 -1.60 3.15
CA LEU A 35 17.65 -1.09 4.43
C LEU A 35 17.30 0.38 4.60
N PHE A 36 17.38 1.16 3.51
CA PHE A 36 16.91 2.55 3.53
C PHE A 36 15.40 2.65 3.79
N ARG A 37 14.60 1.71 3.25
CA ARG A 37 13.16 1.60 3.52
C ARG A 37 12.90 1.23 4.97
N MET A 38 13.59 0.23 5.53
CA MET A 38 13.45 -0.14 6.95
C MET A 38 13.80 1.04 7.86
N ILE A 39 14.90 1.74 7.60
CA ILE A 39 15.29 2.93 8.36
C ILE A 39 14.23 4.03 8.25
N LYS A 40 13.71 4.28 7.03
CA LYS A 40 12.65 5.27 6.81
C LYS A 40 11.37 4.90 7.59
N ASP A 41 11.09 3.62 7.75
CA ASP A 41 9.88 3.08 8.38
C ASP A 41 10.00 3.12 9.91
N GLU A 42 11.15 2.75 10.48
CA GLU A 42 11.46 2.96 11.89
C GLU A 42 11.43 4.46 12.26
N LEU A 43 11.99 5.29 11.38
CA LEU A 43 11.99 6.75 11.55
C LEU A 43 10.58 7.35 11.47
N TYR A 44 9.68 6.76 10.66
CA TYR A 44 8.28 7.17 10.57
C TYR A 44 7.52 6.90 11.88
N GLU A 45 7.67 5.71 12.45
CA GLU A 45 7.04 5.35 13.73
C GLU A 45 7.56 6.23 14.89
N LEU A 46 8.85 6.56 14.88
CA LEU A 46 9.44 7.51 15.84
C LEU A 46 8.84 8.92 15.72
N VAL A 47 8.56 9.39 14.50
CA VAL A 47 7.93 10.70 14.25
C VAL A 47 6.44 10.70 14.66
N LEU A 48 5.73 9.59 14.47
CA LEU A 48 4.32 9.48 14.85
C LEU A 48 4.09 9.39 16.36
N THR A 49 5.05 8.81 17.10
CA THR A 49 4.89 8.52 18.53
C THR A 49 5.28 9.68 19.45
N ASP A 50 5.79 10.79 18.89
CA ASP A 50 6.20 12.01 19.62
C ASP A 50 7.12 11.73 20.83
N ASP A 51 7.93 10.66 20.79
CA ASP A 51 9.00 10.38 21.76
C ASP A 51 10.38 10.69 21.15
N PRO A 52 10.76 11.97 21.03
CA PRO A 52 12.08 12.33 20.59
C PRO A 52 13.04 12.08 21.75
N LYS A 53 13.75 10.95 21.73
CA LYS A 53 14.97 10.76 22.52
C LYS A 53 16.13 11.62 21.99
N GLY A 54 15.89 12.93 21.88
CA GLY A 54 16.87 14.01 21.80
C GLY A 54 17.60 14.26 20.48
N LYS A 55 17.44 13.42 19.44
CA LYS A 55 18.22 13.56 18.18
C LYS A 55 17.39 13.69 16.90
N LEU A 56 16.07 13.69 17.00
CA LEU A 56 15.17 13.80 15.86
C LEU A 56 14.35 15.08 15.97
N TYR A 57 14.49 15.95 14.97
CA TYR A 57 13.80 17.24 14.93
C TYR A 57 12.80 17.23 13.78
N VAL A 58 11.50 17.29 14.09
CA VAL A 58 10.40 17.30 13.12
C VAL A 58 10.01 18.74 12.84
N ARG A 59 10.07 19.18 11.58
CA ARG A 59 9.62 20.50 11.11
C ARG A 59 8.55 20.33 10.04
N ASP A 60 7.56 21.22 10.06
CA ASP A 60 6.67 21.41 8.90
C ASP A 60 7.51 21.80 7.68
N SER A 61 7.16 21.24 6.52
CA SER A 61 7.84 21.51 5.25
C SER A 61 7.86 23.00 4.88
N GLU A 62 6.87 23.77 5.34
CA GLU A 62 6.75 25.21 5.10
C GLU A 62 7.66 26.06 6.00
N LYS A 63 8.25 25.48 7.05
CA LYS A 63 9.13 26.16 8.02
C LYS A 63 10.61 25.81 7.83
N ILE A 64 10.98 25.17 6.73
CA ILE A 64 12.37 24.89 6.40
C ILE A 64 12.97 26.19 5.87
N GLU A 65 13.68 26.94 6.72
CA GLU A 65 14.46 28.10 6.29
C GLU A 65 15.60 27.64 5.36
N GLU A 66 15.76 28.31 4.22
CA GLU A 66 16.90 28.15 3.31
C GLU A 66 18.18 28.65 4.00
N GLY A 67 18.80 27.81 4.82
CA GLY A 67 20.03 28.22 5.52
C GLY A 67 20.59 27.28 6.58
N VAL A 68 19.90 26.20 6.97
CA VAL A 68 20.44 25.25 7.96
C VAL A 68 21.42 24.28 7.28
N SER A 69 22.68 24.71 7.17
CA SER A 69 23.77 24.02 6.48
C SER A 69 24.31 22.75 7.18
N THR A 70 23.68 22.28 8.26
CA THR A 70 24.12 21.08 9.00
C THR A 70 23.17 19.88 8.85
N THR A 71 22.22 19.93 7.92
CA THR A 71 21.29 18.80 7.72
C THR A 71 21.82 17.92 6.58
N GLU A 72 22.42 16.78 6.92
CA GLU A 72 23.04 15.87 5.94
C GLU A 72 22.03 15.18 5.01
N PHE A 73 20.76 15.08 5.41
CA PHE A 73 19.68 14.58 4.56
C PHE A 73 18.30 15.04 5.07
N VAL A 74 17.38 15.32 4.14
CA VAL A 74 15.97 15.64 4.43
C VAL A 74 15.09 14.49 3.94
N VAL A 75 14.21 13.97 4.79
CA VAL A 75 13.22 12.95 4.42
C VAL A 75 11.82 13.54 4.49
N GLY A 76 11.16 13.67 3.34
CA GLY A 76 9.76 14.07 3.29
C GLY A 76 8.84 12.95 3.76
N TYR A 77 8.11 13.19 4.85
CA TYR A 77 7.03 12.33 5.33
C TYR A 77 5.69 12.94 4.92
N GLY A 78 5.08 12.39 3.87
CA GLY A 78 3.79 12.87 3.35
C GLY A 78 2.59 12.59 4.27
N ALA A 79 2.79 12.05 5.47
CA ALA A 79 1.75 11.47 6.31
C ALA A 79 1.54 12.16 7.67
N ILE A 80 2.07 13.37 7.89
CA ILE A 80 1.62 14.25 9.00
C ILE A 80 0.27 14.93 8.63
N SER A 81 -0.48 14.37 7.67
CA SER A 81 -1.83 14.83 7.28
C SER A 81 -2.97 14.07 8.00
N MET A 82 -2.62 13.00 8.74
CA MET A 82 -3.54 12.03 9.34
C MET A 82 -4.66 12.65 10.19
N VAL A 83 -4.41 13.80 10.82
CA VAL A 83 -5.38 14.47 11.71
C VAL A 83 -6.27 15.49 10.98
N LYS A 84 -5.82 16.08 9.86
CA LYS A 84 -6.53 17.21 9.23
C LYS A 84 -7.57 16.81 8.17
N LYS A 85 -7.47 15.61 7.59
CA LYS A 85 -8.40 15.18 6.52
C LYS A 85 -9.62 14.42 7.00
N SER A 86 -9.57 13.76 8.16
CA SER A 86 -10.75 13.14 8.79
C SER A 86 -11.82 14.18 9.09
N GLU A 87 -11.43 15.40 9.46
CA GLU A 87 -12.35 16.52 9.68
C GLU A 87 -13.07 16.97 8.40
N SER A 88 -12.39 16.91 7.23
CA SER A 88 -13.00 17.27 5.93
C SER A 88 -14.05 16.26 5.44
N MET A 89 -13.96 15.00 5.90
CA MET A 89 -14.93 13.96 5.55
C MET A 89 -16.25 14.17 6.28
N ALA A 90 -16.21 14.66 7.53
CA ALA A 90 -17.40 15.03 8.29
C ALA A 90 -18.17 16.23 7.70
N THR A 91 -17.54 17.05 6.86
CA THR A 91 -18.16 18.23 6.24
C THR A 91 -18.92 17.90 4.94
N LYS A 92 -18.59 16.77 4.28
CA LYS A 92 -19.29 16.31 3.09
C LYS A 92 -20.49 15.45 3.52
N GLY A 93 -21.71 15.88 3.21
CA GLY A 93 -22.88 15.00 3.32
C GLY A 93 -22.74 13.77 2.42
N LEU A 94 -23.49 12.70 2.70
CA LEU A 94 -23.42 11.40 2.00
C LEU A 94 -23.43 11.50 0.47
N VAL A 95 -24.18 12.45 -0.09
CA VAL A 95 -24.29 12.69 -1.55
C VAL A 95 -22.97 13.14 -2.19
N GLY A 96 -22.06 13.76 -1.42
CA GLY A 96 -20.79 14.29 -1.90
C GLY A 96 -19.61 13.32 -1.77
N LEU A 97 -19.83 12.08 -1.33
CA LEU A 97 -18.77 11.09 -1.18
C LEU A 97 -18.21 10.68 -2.54
N GLU A 98 -16.89 10.65 -2.63
CA GLU A 98 -16.15 10.23 -3.81
C GLU A 98 -15.45 8.89 -3.58
N ARG A 99 -14.93 8.31 -4.67
CA ARG A 99 -14.15 7.06 -4.58
C ARG A 99 -13.00 7.14 -3.57
N VAL A 100 -12.30 8.28 -3.51
CA VAL A 100 -11.19 8.46 -2.57
C VAL A 100 -11.66 8.39 -1.11
N ASP A 101 -12.88 8.86 -0.85
CA ASP A 101 -13.47 8.85 0.49
C ASP A 101 -13.78 7.41 0.91
N LEU A 102 -14.34 6.59 0.01
CA LEU A 102 -14.55 5.16 0.27
C LEU A 102 -13.25 4.39 0.47
N ILE A 103 -12.20 4.72 -0.31
CA ILE A 103 -10.88 4.09 -0.18
C ILE A 103 -10.23 4.45 1.16
N ARG A 104 -10.34 5.71 1.59
CA ARG A 104 -9.85 6.15 2.91
C ARG A 104 -10.62 5.49 4.03
N GLU A 105 -11.94 5.35 3.91
CA GLU A 105 -12.76 4.70 4.94
C GLU A 105 -12.31 3.28 5.20
N VAL A 106 -12.09 2.46 4.16
CA VAL A 106 -11.60 1.08 4.34
C VAL A 106 -10.22 1.00 5.00
N VAL A 107 -9.37 2.00 4.80
CA VAL A 107 -7.99 2.01 5.32
C VAL A 107 -7.92 2.56 6.74
N PHE A 108 -8.77 3.52 7.10
CA PHE A 108 -8.72 4.21 8.40
C PHE A 108 -9.83 3.81 9.37
N GLU A 109 -10.97 3.36 8.86
CA GLU A 109 -12.17 2.99 9.63
C GLU A 109 -12.55 4.06 10.66
N ASN A 110 -12.50 5.32 10.24
CA ASN A 110 -12.69 6.49 11.08
C ASN A 110 -14.03 7.20 10.80
N GLY A 111 -14.83 6.70 9.86
CA GLY A 111 -16.12 7.25 9.50
C GLY A 111 -17.25 6.74 10.39
N TYR A 112 -18.16 7.65 10.73
CA TYR A 112 -19.48 7.31 11.29
C TYR A 112 -20.53 7.63 10.23
N TYR A 113 -20.75 6.69 9.31
CA TYR A 113 -21.77 6.82 8.28
C TYR A 113 -23.04 6.05 8.65
N ASP A 114 -24.17 6.50 8.11
CA ASP A 114 -25.31 5.61 7.92
C ASP A 114 -24.95 4.61 6.82
N TRP A 115 -24.55 3.41 7.23
CA TRP A 115 -24.12 2.35 6.32
C TRP A 115 -25.22 1.92 5.35
N GLY A 116 -26.49 1.98 5.77
CA GLY A 116 -27.63 1.71 4.90
C GLY A 116 -27.71 2.73 3.77
N CYS A 117 -27.60 4.03 4.08
CA CYS A 117 -27.54 5.08 3.07
C CYS A 117 -26.30 4.98 2.18
N VAL A 118 -25.12 4.64 2.71
CA VAL A 118 -23.92 4.44 1.87
C VAL A 118 -24.17 3.33 0.85
N VAL A 119 -24.75 2.20 1.27
CA VAL A 119 -25.03 1.07 0.37
C VAL A 119 -26.11 1.41 -0.66
N ASN A 120 -27.15 2.16 -0.30
CA ASN A 120 -28.32 2.40 -1.15
C ASN A 120 -28.20 3.66 -2.02
N ASP A 121 -27.49 4.70 -1.56
CA ASP A 121 -27.46 6.01 -2.21
C ASP A 121 -26.08 6.34 -2.80
N VAL A 122 -25.01 5.84 -2.20
CA VAL A 122 -23.62 6.21 -2.56
C VAL A 122 -23.00 5.16 -3.50
N LEU A 123 -22.96 3.90 -3.07
CA LEU A 123 -22.35 2.81 -3.85
C LEU A 123 -22.96 2.69 -5.26
N PRO A 124 -24.29 2.78 -5.48
CA PRO A 124 -24.88 2.64 -6.81
C PRO A 124 -24.40 3.72 -7.79
N ASN A 125 -24.08 4.91 -7.30
CA ASN A 125 -23.60 6.01 -8.13
C ASN A 125 -22.10 5.85 -8.44
N ILE A 126 -21.29 5.54 -7.43
CA ILE A 126 -19.84 5.42 -7.62
C ILE A 126 -19.47 4.16 -8.42
N CYS A 127 -20.18 3.05 -8.24
CA CYS A 127 -19.91 1.78 -8.91
C CYS A 127 -20.24 1.78 -10.41
N LYS A 128 -21.09 2.69 -10.91
CA LYS A 128 -21.46 2.78 -12.34
C LYS A 128 -20.29 3.15 -13.25
N GLY A 129 -19.31 3.92 -12.76
CA GLY A 129 -18.21 4.46 -13.57
C GLY A 129 -16.81 4.02 -13.14
N ASN A 130 -16.68 3.28 -12.03
CA ASN A 130 -15.40 2.91 -11.46
C ASN A 130 -15.29 1.41 -11.34
N ALA A 131 -14.15 0.81 -11.69
CA ALA A 131 -13.92 -0.64 -11.55
C ALA A 131 -13.43 -1.05 -10.15
N ARG A 132 -12.69 -0.18 -9.43
CA ARG A 132 -11.97 -0.52 -8.21
C ARG A 132 -12.54 0.21 -7.01
N ILE A 133 -13.68 -0.29 -6.54
CA ILE A 133 -14.42 0.23 -5.39
C ILE A 133 -14.54 -0.91 -4.38
N PRO A 134 -14.04 -0.75 -3.13
CA PRO A 134 -14.32 -1.71 -2.08
C PRO A 134 -15.80 -1.62 -1.71
N ILE A 135 -16.42 -2.77 -1.45
CA ILE A 135 -17.85 -2.85 -1.15
C ILE A 135 -18.14 -3.70 0.10
N PHE A 136 -17.24 -4.60 0.47
CA PHE A 136 -17.50 -5.58 1.53
C PHE A 136 -17.48 -4.91 2.90
N HIS A 137 -16.61 -3.93 3.13
CA HIS A 137 -16.61 -3.10 4.34
C HIS A 137 -17.99 -2.49 4.59
N PHE A 138 -18.55 -1.81 3.58
CA PHE A 138 -19.83 -1.13 3.68
C PHE A 138 -21.01 -2.10 3.85
N LEU A 139 -21.02 -3.20 3.08
CA LEU A 139 -22.04 -4.24 3.21
C LEU A 139 -21.97 -4.95 4.57
N ASN A 140 -20.77 -5.21 5.10
CA ASN A 140 -20.58 -5.85 6.40
C ASN A 140 -21.09 -4.93 7.53
N HIS A 141 -20.71 -3.65 7.48
CA HIS A 141 -21.19 -2.66 8.45
C HIS A 141 -22.71 -2.41 8.36
N ALA A 142 -23.29 -2.51 7.16
CA ALA A 142 -24.74 -2.49 6.95
C ALA A 142 -25.44 -3.81 7.37
N LYS A 143 -24.69 -4.81 7.85
CA LYS A 143 -25.19 -6.15 8.24
C LYS A 143 -25.89 -6.88 7.09
N LEU A 144 -25.37 -6.71 5.87
CA LEU A 144 -25.86 -7.36 4.66
C LEU A 144 -25.01 -8.57 4.24
N ILE A 145 -24.00 -8.94 5.04
CA ILE A 145 -23.17 -10.13 4.82
C ILE A 145 -23.41 -11.12 5.96
N ASN A 146 -23.81 -12.34 5.61
CA ASN A 146 -23.97 -13.44 6.55
C ASN A 146 -22.60 -13.96 7.02
N PRO A 147 -22.54 -14.71 8.14
CA PRO A 147 -21.30 -15.32 8.63
C PRO A 147 -20.62 -16.29 7.64
N ASP A 148 -21.36 -16.83 6.67
CA ASP A 148 -20.86 -17.70 5.60
C ASP A 148 -20.41 -16.94 4.33
N GLY A 149 -20.48 -15.60 4.36
CA GLY A 149 -20.11 -14.73 3.24
C GLY A 149 -21.17 -14.59 2.14
N SER A 150 -22.37 -15.16 2.33
CA SER A 150 -23.53 -14.90 1.48
C SER A 150 -24.13 -13.52 1.76
N ILE A 151 -24.81 -12.93 0.77
CA ILE A 151 -25.36 -11.57 0.88
C ILE A 151 -26.86 -11.64 1.14
N ILE A 152 -27.34 -10.81 2.06
CA ILE A 152 -28.75 -10.67 2.38
C ILE A 152 -29.41 -9.78 1.31
N ASN A 153 -30.54 -10.23 0.77
CA ASN A 153 -31.37 -9.49 -0.20
C ASN A 153 -30.58 -8.96 -1.43
N GLU A 154 -29.78 -9.82 -2.08
CA GLU A 154 -29.00 -9.46 -3.28
C GLU A 154 -29.83 -8.73 -4.35
N THR A 155 -31.11 -9.08 -4.52
CA THR A 155 -32.00 -8.50 -5.53
C THR A 155 -32.27 -7.00 -5.37
N GLU A 156 -32.03 -6.42 -4.19
CA GLU A 156 -32.23 -4.99 -3.92
C GLU A 156 -30.98 -4.16 -4.25
N LEU A 157 -29.83 -4.81 -4.49
CA LEU A 157 -28.57 -4.14 -4.78
C LEU A 157 -28.48 -3.70 -6.23
N SER A 158 -27.88 -2.52 -6.45
CA SER A 158 -27.65 -2.02 -7.80
C SER A 158 -26.69 -2.91 -8.61
N GLY A 159 -26.86 -2.97 -9.93
CA GLY A 159 -26.02 -3.79 -10.83
C GLY A 159 -24.51 -3.55 -10.69
N GLY A 160 -24.10 -2.31 -10.40
CA GLY A 160 -22.71 -1.97 -10.13
C GLY A 160 -22.16 -2.63 -8.87
N VAL A 161 -22.97 -2.75 -7.81
CA VAL A 161 -22.61 -3.48 -6.59
C VAL A 161 -22.64 -4.98 -6.84
N LEU A 162 -23.67 -5.50 -7.50
CA LEU A 162 -23.81 -6.93 -7.84
C LEU A 162 -22.59 -7.47 -8.62
N SER A 163 -22.10 -6.74 -9.61
CA SER A 163 -20.91 -7.15 -10.39
C SER A 163 -19.66 -7.38 -9.54
N ARG A 164 -19.60 -6.78 -8.34
CA ARG A 164 -18.49 -6.90 -7.39
C ARG A 164 -18.67 -8.00 -6.36
N LEU A 165 -19.89 -8.47 -6.13
CA LEU A 165 -20.14 -9.60 -5.22
C LEU A 165 -19.51 -10.90 -5.73
N ASN A 166 -19.50 -11.06 -7.05
CA ASN A 166 -19.03 -12.26 -7.74
C ASN A 166 -17.52 -12.23 -8.08
N ILE A 167 -16.77 -11.27 -7.54
CA ILE A 167 -15.32 -11.23 -7.75
C ILE A 167 -14.63 -12.32 -6.92
N THR A 168 -13.57 -12.85 -7.50
CA THR A 168 -12.66 -13.81 -6.88
C THR A 168 -11.25 -13.21 -6.85
N PRO A 169 -10.29 -13.79 -6.12
CA PRO A 169 -8.90 -13.31 -6.14
C PRO A 169 -8.34 -13.18 -7.57
N ILE A 170 -8.73 -14.08 -8.48
CA ILE A 170 -8.32 -14.06 -9.89
C ILE A 170 -8.83 -12.81 -10.62
N SER A 171 -9.99 -12.26 -10.23
CA SER A 171 -10.56 -11.06 -10.83
C SER A 171 -9.68 -9.81 -10.65
N PHE A 172 -8.74 -9.82 -9.70
CA PHE A 172 -7.80 -8.72 -9.48
C PHE A 172 -6.51 -8.85 -10.33
N GLN A 173 -6.25 -10.02 -10.90
CA GLN A 173 -5.04 -10.29 -11.66
C GLN A 173 -5.09 -9.68 -13.05
N SER A 174 -4.01 -9.02 -13.45
CA SER A 174 -3.80 -8.65 -14.85
C SER A 174 -3.46 -9.88 -15.69
N GLN A 175 -3.86 -9.88 -16.96
CA GLN A 175 -3.41 -10.88 -17.92
C GLN A 175 -2.06 -10.49 -18.51
N GLY A 176 -1.31 -11.48 -19.02
CA GLY A 176 -0.07 -11.23 -19.77
C GLY A 176 1.20 -11.15 -18.91
N TRP A 177 1.95 -10.05 -19.03
CA TRP A 177 3.32 -9.94 -18.52
C TRP A 177 3.41 -10.11 -17.00
N ASP A 178 2.54 -9.42 -16.25
CA ASP A 178 2.59 -9.46 -14.78
C ASP A 178 2.28 -10.86 -14.24
N LYS A 179 1.43 -11.65 -14.93
CA LYS A 179 1.18 -13.06 -14.56
C LYS A 179 2.45 -13.89 -14.67
N ARG A 180 3.14 -13.83 -15.81
CA ARG A 180 4.43 -14.53 -15.99
C ARG A 180 5.48 -14.04 -15.00
N ARG A 181 5.49 -12.74 -14.73
CA ARG A 181 6.43 -12.15 -13.78
C ARG A 181 6.20 -12.67 -12.37
N SER A 182 4.95 -12.79 -11.94
CA SER A 182 4.60 -13.31 -10.60
C SER A 182 5.13 -14.71 -10.34
N GLU A 183 5.23 -15.56 -11.36
CA GLU A 183 5.80 -16.92 -11.25
C GLU A 183 7.31 -16.91 -10.94
N THR A 184 7.99 -15.82 -11.30
CA THR A 184 9.43 -15.63 -11.13
C THR A 184 9.82 -14.80 -9.90
N VAL A 185 8.84 -14.32 -9.13
CA VAL A 185 9.06 -13.50 -7.93
C VAL A 185 8.79 -14.38 -6.70
N PRO A 186 9.83 -14.91 -6.04
CA PRO A 186 9.65 -15.84 -4.92
C PRO A 186 8.80 -15.26 -3.79
N GLU A 187 8.96 -13.97 -3.50
CA GLU A 187 8.32 -13.26 -2.40
C GLU A 187 6.78 -13.23 -2.50
N VAL A 188 6.23 -13.35 -3.72
CA VAL A 188 4.77 -13.52 -3.94
C VAL A 188 4.23 -14.76 -3.21
N LYS A 189 5.07 -15.79 -3.02
CA LYS A 189 4.72 -17.03 -2.32
C LYS A 189 5.13 -17.04 -0.85
N VAL A 190 5.76 -15.97 -0.35
CA VAL A 190 6.27 -15.92 1.03
C VAL A 190 5.37 -15.07 1.91
N GLY A 191 5.09 -13.82 1.52
CA GLY A 191 4.33 -12.90 2.35
C GLY A 191 4.38 -11.45 1.90
N VAL A 192 3.49 -10.65 2.49
CA VAL A 192 3.32 -9.22 2.17
C VAL A 192 4.60 -8.45 2.46
N ASN A 193 5.21 -8.72 3.61
CA ASN A 193 6.41 -8.00 4.05
C ASN A 193 7.63 -8.34 3.20
N GLU A 194 7.82 -9.60 2.84
CA GLU A 194 8.93 -10.01 1.99
C GLU A 194 8.83 -9.35 0.61
N LEU A 195 7.63 -9.33 0.01
CA LEU A 195 7.41 -8.68 -1.27
C LEU A 195 7.62 -7.16 -1.18
N TYR A 196 7.11 -6.54 -0.10
CA TYR A 196 7.23 -5.11 0.12
C TYR A 196 8.68 -4.67 0.37
N LEU A 197 9.48 -5.46 1.07
CA LEU A 197 10.89 -5.13 1.34
C LEU A 197 11.79 -5.38 0.13
N ALA A 198 11.49 -6.38 -0.69
CA ALA A 198 12.31 -6.75 -1.83
C ALA A 198 12.20 -5.80 -3.02
N TYR A 199 11.05 -5.16 -3.22
CA TYR A 199 10.76 -4.38 -4.44
C TYR A 199 10.20 -2.99 -4.18
N ASP A 200 10.29 -2.11 -5.19
CA ASP A 200 9.67 -0.79 -5.14
C ASP A 200 8.14 -0.88 -5.01
N PHE A 201 7.51 0.22 -4.57
CA PHE A 201 6.09 0.22 -4.27
C PHE A 201 5.20 -0.03 -5.51
N SER A 202 5.60 0.48 -6.68
CA SER A 202 4.84 0.24 -7.92
C SER A 202 4.85 -1.24 -8.31
N PHE A 203 6.01 -1.90 -8.19
CA PHE A 203 6.13 -3.33 -8.40
C PHE A 203 5.35 -4.15 -7.37
N PHE A 204 5.46 -3.80 -6.08
CA PHE A 204 4.68 -4.39 -5.00
C PHE A 204 3.18 -4.37 -5.31
N LEU A 205 2.63 -3.21 -5.68
CA LEU A 205 1.21 -3.05 -6.01
C LEU A 205 0.77 -3.95 -7.19
N ARG A 206 1.64 -4.17 -8.18
CA ARG A 206 1.35 -5.03 -9.34
C ARG A 206 1.40 -6.53 -9.02
N MET A 207 2.24 -6.93 -8.08
CA MET A 207 2.44 -8.35 -7.73
C MET A 207 1.47 -8.85 -6.66
N MET A 208 0.96 -7.97 -5.79
CA MET A 208 0.00 -8.33 -4.73
C MET A 208 -1.22 -9.16 -5.20
N PRO A 209 -1.86 -8.90 -6.36
CA PRO A 209 -2.99 -9.70 -6.85
C PRO A 209 -2.67 -11.19 -7.12
N TYR A 210 -1.39 -11.56 -7.21
CA TYR A 210 -0.95 -12.93 -7.45
C TYR A 210 -0.54 -13.67 -6.16
N MET A 211 -0.58 -12.99 -5.01
CA MET A 211 -0.33 -13.61 -3.71
C MET A 211 -1.58 -14.38 -3.26
N GLU A 212 -1.37 -15.58 -2.73
CA GLU A 212 -2.45 -16.41 -2.20
C GLU A 212 -3.19 -15.67 -1.07
N PRO A 213 -4.54 -15.68 -1.05
CA PRO A 213 -5.32 -14.96 -0.04
C PRO A 213 -4.97 -15.34 1.40
N GLY A 214 -4.58 -16.60 1.65
CA GLY A 214 -4.16 -17.05 2.98
C GLY A 214 -2.88 -16.35 3.48
N LEU A 215 -1.94 -16.01 2.60
CA LEU A 215 -0.73 -15.25 2.95
C LEU A 215 -1.08 -13.79 3.24
N ILE A 216 -1.97 -13.21 2.43
CA ILE A 216 -2.46 -11.85 2.67
C ILE A 216 -3.21 -11.80 4.01
N LYS A 217 -4.07 -12.78 4.28
CA LYS A 217 -4.81 -12.90 5.55
C LYS A 217 -3.88 -13.00 6.76
N ARG A 218 -2.80 -13.78 6.65
CA ARG A 218 -1.76 -13.90 7.68
C ARG A 218 -1.11 -12.55 7.99
N ASP A 219 -0.82 -11.75 6.96
CA ASP A 219 -0.07 -10.50 7.07
C ASP A 219 -0.95 -9.23 7.05
N MET A 220 -2.24 -9.36 7.38
CA MET A 220 -3.22 -8.25 7.27
C MET A 220 -2.82 -6.99 8.03
N GLY A 221 -2.23 -7.15 9.22
CA GLY A 221 -1.76 -6.01 10.03
C GLY A 221 -0.67 -5.22 9.32
N GLU A 222 0.26 -5.91 8.66
CA GLU A 222 1.36 -5.31 7.92
C GLU A 222 0.87 -4.67 6.62
N LEU A 223 -0.04 -5.35 5.90
CA LEU A 223 -0.71 -4.76 4.74
C LEU A 223 -1.44 -3.47 5.10
N LEU A 224 -2.15 -3.42 6.24
CA LEU A 224 -2.84 -2.22 6.70
C LEU A 224 -1.86 -1.07 6.98
N LYS A 225 -0.72 -1.34 7.63
CA LYS A 225 0.34 -0.33 7.85
C LYS A 225 0.85 0.23 6.53
N ILE A 226 1.12 -0.64 5.55
CA ILE A 226 1.56 -0.25 4.21
C ILE A 226 0.51 0.63 3.52
N LEU A 227 -0.77 0.25 3.57
CA LEU A 227 -1.86 1.03 2.97
C LEU A 227 -1.97 2.42 3.61
N LYS A 228 -1.99 2.50 4.95
CA LYS A 228 -2.02 3.77 5.68
C LYS A 228 -0.85 4.68 5.33
N LYS A 229 0.34 4.10 5.20
CA LYS A 229 1.57 4.83 4.89
C LYS A 229 1.55 5.46 3.49
N HIS A 230 1.01 4.77 2.49
CA HIS A 230 1.14 5.16 1.08
C HIS A 230 -0.11 5.81 0.48
N ILE A 231 -1.24 5.86 1.19
CA ILE A 231 -2.52 6.33 0.63
C ILE A 231 -2.44 7.76 0.05
N ASP A 232 -1.77 8.69 0.72
CA ASP A 232 -1.69 10.08 0.24
C ASP A 232 -0.82 10.19 -1.03
N GLU A 233 0.32 9.49 -1.08
CA GLU A 233 1.17 9.44 -2.28
C GLU A 233 0.44 8.77 -3.45
N ALA A 234 -0.18 7.62 -3.19
CA ALA A 234 -0.83 6.81 -4.20
C ALA A 234 -2.08 7.48 -4.79
N MET A 235 -2.85 8.20 -3.97
CA MET A 235 -4.06 8.90 -4.45
C MET A 235 -3.72 10.15 -5.28
N ASN A 236 -2.57 10.78 -5.05
CA ASN A 236 -2.10 11.94 -5.83
C ASN A 236 -1.28 11.56 -7.06
N THR A 237 -0.83 10.30 -7.16
CA THR A 237 0.03 9.82 -8.25
C THR A 237 -0.75 8.94 -9.22
N GLN A 238 -1.03 9.46 -10.42
CA GLN A 238 -1.90 8.79 -11.41
C GLN A 238 -1.46 7.36 -11.75
N VAL A 239 -0.14 7.12 -11.85
CA VAL A 239 0.41 5.80 -12.18
C VAL A 239 0.27 4.78 -11.04
N LEU A 240 0.12 5.22 -9.79
CA LEU A 240 -0.04 4.34 -8.61
C LEU A 240 -1.52 4.14 -8.25
N SER A 241 -2.33 5.19 -8.37
CA SER A 241 -3.72 5.26 -7.89
C SER A 241 -4.56 4.04 -8.28
N SER A 242 -4.47 3.62 -9.54
CA SER A 242 -5.23 2.46 -10.05
C SER A 242 -4.87 1.15 -9.34
N ASN A 243 -3.58 0.84 -9.19
CA ASN A 243 -3.16 -0.40 -8.53
C ASN A 243 -3.29 -0.31 -7.01
N PHE A 244 -3.17 0.89 -6.43
CA PHE A 244 -3.44 1.12 -5.02
C PHE A 244 -4.92 0.87 -4.67
N CYS A 245 -5.86 1.42 -5.45
CA CYS A 245 -7.29 1.15 -5.25
C CYS A 245 -7.60 -0.35 -5.39
N LYS A 246 -6.92 -1.04 -6.31
CA LYS A 246 -7.03 -2.49 -6.45
C LYS A 246 -6.59 -3.20 -5.17
N LEU A 247 -5.45 -2.82 -4.60
CA LEU A 247 -4.94 -3.41 -3.36
C LEU A 247 -5.88 -3.18 -2.18
N VAL A 248 -6.48 -1.99 -2.08
CA VAL A 248 -7.51 -1.71 -1.06
C VAL A 248 -8.74 -2.59 -1.26
N CYS A 249 -9.17 -2.85 -2.50
CA CYS A 249 -10.27 -3.79 -2.78
C CYS A 249 -9.91 -5.24 -2.39
N ILE A 250 -8.66 -5.67 -2.58
CA ILE A 250 -8.18 -6.99 -2.14
C ILE A 250 -8.19 -7.07 -0.61
N TYR A 251 -7.67 -6.05 0.07
CA TYR A 251 -7.70 -5.95 1.52
C TYR A 251 -9.13 -6.02 2.06
N ASP A 252 -10.04 -5.22 1.49
CA ASP A 252 -11.46 -5.20 1.83
C ASP A 252 -12.11 -6.58 1.65
N TYR A 253 -11.87 -7.20 0.50
CA TYR A 253 -12.41 -8.53 0.18
C TYR A 253 -11.96 -9.58 1.21
N ILE A 254 -10.68 -9.62 1.55
CA ILE A 254 -10.15 -10.62 2.49
C ILE A 254 -10.60 -10.33 3.91
N LYS A 255 -10.70 -9.05 4.31
CA LYS A 255 -11.11 -8.66 5.67
C LYS A 255 -12.61 -8.86 5.91
N ASN A 256 -13.44 -8.42 4.97
CA ASN A 256 -14.85 -8.12 5.22
C ASN A 256 -15.84 -9.03 4.49
N SER A 257 -15.39 -9.87 3.55
CA SER A 257 -16.33 -10.73 2.80
C SER A 257 -16.80 -11.98 3.57
N HIS A 258 -16.17 -12.32 4.70
CA HIS A 258 -16.34 -13.59 5.42
C HIS A 258 -16.01 -14.86 4.58
N ARG A 259 -15.31 -14.71 3.44
CA ARG A 259 -14.94 -15.83 2.56
C ARG A 259 -13.57 -16.46 2.85
N TYR A 260 -12.79 -15.84 3.73
CA TYR A 260 -11.41 -16.22 4.06
C TYR A 260 -11.18 -16.16 5.54
#